data_AF-A0A937DEW3-F1
#
_entry.id   AF-A0A937DEW3-F1
#
_cell.length_a   1.000
_cell.length_b   1.000
_cell.length_c   1.000
_cell.angle_alpha   90.00
_cell.angle_beta   90.00
_cell.angle_gamma   90.00
#
_symmetry.space_group_name_H-M   'P 1'
#
loop_
_entity.id
_entity.type
_entity.pdbx_description
1 polymer ?
#
loop_
_entity_poly.entity_id
_entity_poly.type
_entity_poly.pdbx_seq_one_letter_code
_entity_poly.pdbx_strand_id
1 'polypeptide(L)'
;MKLHEAIVQILKQRGTSMSTTEIAYALNKNRWYSKKDGSDITAFQIHGRTRNYDHLFKRDGAQVSLKSHTGMVKMTTKKEKPQTSVKEIASNAKLALKVLMNEKNFKAASEIDSLVPDQPGLYCLRIKDIKNLNGIFLQTLKERKHNIIYIGIASKSLQKRMLGQELRARGHGTFFRSLGAVLGFRPQTGSLKDKVNKNNYVFSKDDNDQIIEWINQNLLVNWVAMDEGIQTAEKHLIRKHSPLLNIADNTMPLTELVLLRETCRKIAS
;
A
#
# COMPACT_ATOMS: atom_id res chain seq x y z
N MET A 1 0.87 15.55 -8.16
CA MET A 1 1.62 15.57 -6.89
C MET A 1 0.88 16.43 -5.88
N LYS A 2 0.84 16.05 -4.60
CA LYS A 2 0.30 16.88 -3.50
C LYS A 2 1.37 17.82 -2.98
N LEU A 3 0.96 18.95 -2.36
CA LEU A 3 1.89 19.98 -1.90
C LEU A 3 2.98 19.45 -0.95
N HIS A 4 2.65 18.56 -0.01
CA HIS A 4 3.65 18.02 0.92
C HIS A 4 4.64 17.07 0.25
N GLU A 5 4.24 16.33 -0.79
CA GLU A 5 5.13 15.50 -1.60
C GLU A 5 6.14 16.37 -2.36
N ALA A 6 5.67 17.49 -2.90
CA ALA A 6 6.52 18.44 -3.61
C ALA A 6 7.55 19.12 -2.68
N ILE A 7 7.13 19.46 -1.45
CA ILE A 7 8.03 19.99 -0.42
C ILE A 7 9.11 18.96 -0.05
N VAL A 8 8.74 17.67 0.10
CA VAL A 8 9.70 16.60 0.36
C VAL A 8 10.72 16.48 -0.78
N GLN A 9 10.26 16.52 -2.03
CA GLN A 9 11.14 16.40 -3.19
C GLN A 9 12.16 17.55 -3.28
N ILE A 10 11.73 18.79 -3.00
CA ILE A 10 12.66 19.94 -2.96
C ILE A 10 13.70 19.79 -1.85
N LEU A 11 13.27 19.44 -0.64
CA LEU A 11 14.19 19.32 0.49
C LEU A 11 15.17 18.14 0.30
N LYS A 12 14.76 17.08 -0.40
CA LYS A 12 15.65 16.00 -0.83
C LYS A 12 16.71 16.47 -1.82
N GLN A 13 16.33 17.24 -2.84
CA GLN A 13 17.29 17.77 -3.81
C GLN A 13 18.28 18.75 -3.20
N ARG A 14 17.82 19.60 -2.27
CA ARG A 14 18.67 20.60 -1.60
C ARG A 14 19.60 19.95 -0.57
N GLY A 15 19.19 18.83 0.04
CA GLY A 15 19.96 18.11 1.05
C GLY A 15 20.07 18.80 2.41
N THR A 16 19.53 20.02 2.56
CA THR A 16 19.63 20.88 3.75
C THR A 16 18.29 21.55 4.08
N SER A 17 18.19 22.22 5.24
CA SER A 17 17.02 22.99 5.64
C SER A 17 16.78 24.18 4.71
N MET A 18 15.51 24.48 4.42
CA MET A 18 15.11 25.67 3.66
C MET A 18 14.01 26.44 4.39
N SER A 19 13.96 27.76 4.20
CA SER A 19 12.86 28.57 4.71
C SER A 19 11.56 28.33 3.94
N THR A 20 10.42 28.60 4.58
CA THR A 20 9.10 28.51 3.92
C THR A 20 8.99 29.38 2.67
N THR A 21 9.72 30.50 2.61
CA THR A 21 9.76 31.40 1.45
C THR A 21 10.58 30.81 0.31
N GLU A 22 11.76 30.26 0.61
CA GLU A 22 12.59 29.59 -0.40
C GLU A 22 11.92 28.35 -0.99
N ILE A 23 11.20 27.59 -0.16
CA ILE A 23 10.41 26.43 -0.61
C ILE A 23 9.28 26.89 -1.53
N ALA A 24 8.53 27.93 -1.15
CA ALA A 24 7.46 28.47 -1.99
C ALA A 24 7.99 28.97 -3.35
N TYR A 25 9.07 29.75 -3.33
CA TYR A 25 9.74 30.24 -4.55
C TYR A 25 10.20 29.09 -5.45
N ALA A 26 10.88 28.10 -4.88
CA ALA A 26 11.39 26.97 -5.64
C ALA A 26 10.26 26.12 -6.24
N LEU A 27 9.15 25.91 -5.51
CA LEU A 27 7.98 25.19 -6.03
C LEU A 27 7.27 25.95 -7.16
N ASN A 28 7.08 27.27 -7.03
CA ASN A 28 6.46 28.09 -8.08
C ASN A 28 7.35 28.12 -9.34
N LYS A 29 8.68 28.17 -9.16
CA LYS A 29 9.66 28.14 -10.25
C LYS A 29 9.71 26.79 -10.98
N ASN A 30 9.64 25.67 -10.26
CA ASN A 30 9.77 24.33 -10.86
C ASN A 30 8.44 23.69 -11.29
N ARG A 31 7.29 24.29 -10.91
CA ARG A 31 5.93 23.84 -11.25
C ARG A 31 5.60 22.38 -10.88
N TRP A 32 6.27 21.81 -9.88
CA TRP A 32 5.96 20.42 -9.43
C TRP A 32 4.60 20.31 -8.71
N TYR A 33 4.09 21.43 -8.22
CA TYR A 33 2.73 21.56 -7.73
C TYR A 33 2.14 22.85 -8.28
N SER A 34 0.91 22.78 -8.80
CA SER A 34 0.13 23.95 -9.21
C SER A 34 -1.19 23.95 -8.47
N LYS A 35 -1.60 25.12 -7.97
CA LYS A 35 -2.93 25.30 -7.41
C LYS A 35 -3.99 25.15 -8.51
N LYS A 36 -5.19 24.72 -8.14
CA LYS A 36 -6.32 24.62 -9.09
C LYS A 36 -6.70 25.97 -9.70
N ASP A 37 -6.51 27.05 -8.95
CA ASP A 37 -6.80 28.43 -9.34
C ASP A 37 -5.64 29.09 -10.11
N GLY A 38 -4.55 28.37 -10.37
CA GLY A 38 -3.38 28.86 -11.11
C GLY A 38 -2.51 29.87 -10.37
N SER A 39 -2.88 30.29 -9.16
CA SER A 39 -2.09 31.25 -8.38
C SER A 39 -0.89 30.59 -7.69
N ASP A 40 0.04 31.44 -7.28
CA ASP A 40 1.28 31.02 -6.64
C ASP A 40 1.08 30.44 -5.23
N ILE A 41 1.95 29.50 -4.89
CA ILE A 41 2.04 28.95 -3.54
C ILE A 41 2.71 29.99 -2.65
N THR A 42 2.13 30.26 -1.48
CA THR A 42 2.69 31.23 -0.52
C THR A 42 3.48 30.57 0.60
N ALA A 43 4.43 31.30 1.20
CA ALA A 43 5.16 30.83 2.38
C ALA A 43 4.22 30.41 3.53
N PHE A 44 3.08 31.10 3.70
CA PHE A 44 2.06 30.74 4.69
C PHE A 44 1.42 29.38 4.42
N GLN A 45 1.20 29.01 3.17
CA GLN A 45 0.67 27.70 2.80
C GLN A 45 1.71 26.59 3.03
N ILE A 46 2.99 26.86 2.74
CA ILE A 46 4.09 25.94 3.11
C ILE A 46 4.13 25.77 4.62
N HIS A 47 4.06 26.88 5.37
CA HIS A 47 4.02 26.85 6.83
C HIS A 47 2.85 26.00 7.34
N GLY A 48 1.60 26.29 6.92
CA GLY A 48 0.44 25.51 7.33
C GLY A 48 0.60 24.03 6.98
N ARG A 49 1.11 23.73 5.78
CA ARG A 49 1.29 22.36 5.31
C ARG A 49 2.35 21.61 6.11
N THR A 50 3.52 22.19 6.36
CA THR A 50 4.60 21.52 7.09
C THR A 50 4.26 21.33 8.57
N ARG A 51 3.45 22.23 9.15
CA ARG A 51 2.92 22.07 10.51
C ARG A 51 1.98 20.87 10.63
N ASN A 52 1.12 20.65 9.64
CA ASN A 52 0.17 19.52 9.62
C ASN A 52 0.83 18.17 9.32
N TYR A 53 2.10 18.17 8.92
CA TYR A 53 2.90 16.99 8.57
C TYR A 53 4.19 16.98 9.40
N ASP A 54 4.04 17.16 10.71
CA ASP A 54 5.14 17.14 11.70
C ASP A 54 5.97 15.84 11.66
N HIS A 55 5.39 14.75 11.18
CA HIS A 55 6.06 13.47 10.96
C HIS A 55 7.03 13.48 9.76
N LEU A 56 6.84 14.37 8.79
CA LEU A 56 7.75 14.54 7.65
C LEU A 56 8.78 15.65 7.90
N PHE A 57 8.35 16.72 8.56
CA PHE A 57 9.11 17.96 8.63
C PHE A 57 9.54 18.28 10.07
N LYS A 58 10.82 18.59 10.25
CA LYS A 58 11.31 19.30 11.43
C LYS A 58 11.21 20.79 11.14
N ARG A 59 10.72 21.53 12.13
CA ARG A 59 10.49 22.96 12.00
C ARG A 59 11.18 23.70 13.11
N ASP A 60 11.82 24.80 12.75
CA ASP A 60 12.38 25.78 13.68
C ASP A 60 12.01 27.17 13.16
N GLY A 61 10.90 27.71 13.69
CA GLY A 61 10.25 28.89 13.12
C GLY A 61 9.89 28.71 11.63
N ALA A 62 10.45 29.57 10.77
CA ALA A 62 10.27 29.53 9.32
C ALA A 62 11.17 28.52 8.60
N GLN A 63 12.14 27.91 9.30
CA GLN A 63 13.00 26.88 8.73
C GLN A 63 12.33 25.52 8.74
N VAL A 64 12.50 24.80 7.63
CA VAL A 64 11.91 23.47 7.40
C VAL A 64 13.00 22.53 6.89
N SER A 65 13.15 21.40 7.56
CA SER A 65 14.01 20.29 7.11
C SER A 65 13.28 18.97 7.17
N LEU A 66 13.79 17.97 6.47
CA LEU A 66 13.27 16.60 6.60
C LEU A 66 13.77 15.99 7.91
N LYS A 67 12.88 15.32 8.65
CA LYS A 67 13.25 14.57 9.85
C LYS A 67 14.14 13.35 9.56
N SER A 68 14.25 12.93 8.30
CA SER A 68 15.24 11.96 7.87
C SER A 68 15.70 12.23 6.44
N HIS A 69 16.95 11.86 6.14
CA HIS A 69 17.58 12.05 4.81
C HIS A 69 16.85 11.31 3.67
N THR A 70 16.00 10.33 3.98
CA THR A 70 15.20 9.57 3.00
C THR A 70 13.73 10.02 2.92
N GLY A 71 13.28 10.93 3.81
CA GLY A 71 11.88 11.38 3.91
C GLY A 71 10.95 10.38 4.64
N MET A 72 11.49 9.55 5.53
CA MET A 72 10.81 8.42 6.20
C MET A 72 11.12 8.38 7.71
N VAL A 73 10.12 8.28 8.61
CA VAL A 73 10.02 7.33 9.76
C VAL A 73 8.88 7.66 10.78
N LYS A 74 8.18 6.58 11.22
CA LYS A 74 7.26 6.30 12.36
C LYS A 74 6.32 7.38 12.92
N MET A 75 5.00 7.12 12.79
CA MET A 75 3.94 7.79 13.56
C MET A 75 3.83 7.24 14.99
N THR A 76 3.70 8.12 15.99
CA THR A 76 3.17 7.81 17.33
C THR A 76 1.71 8.24 17.42
N THR A 77 0.81 7.30 17.68
CA THR A 77 -0.65 7.55 17.81
C THR A 77 -1.04 7.86 19.26
N LYS A 78 -1.82 8.94 19.47
CA LYS A 78 -2.48 9.27 20.74
C LYS A 78 -3.58 8.24 21.08
N LYS A 79 -3.74 7.95 22.38
CA LYS A 79 -4.70 7.00 22.96
C LYS A 79 -6.08 7.62 23.14
N GLU A 80 -7.14 6.91 22.75
CA GLU A 80 -8.51 7.12 23.23
C GLU A 80 -8.90 6.02 24.24
N LYS A 81 -9.80 6.38 25.17
CA LYS A 81 -10.16 5.60 26.36
C LYS A 81 -11.32 4.62 26.08
N PRO A 82 -11.34 3.42 26.70
CA PRO A 82 -12.41 2.43 26.49
C PRO A 82 -13.46 2.38 27.62
N GLN A 83 -14.67 1.95 27.28
CA GLN A 83 -15.64 1.35 28.21
C GLN A 83 -16.07 -0.05 27.71
N THR A 84 -16.16 -0.95 28.68
CA THR A 84 -16.19 -2.43 28.74
C THR A 84 -17.23 -3.11 27.83
N SER A 85 -16.92 -4.05 26.91
CA SER A 85 -16.35 -5.42 27.03
C SER A 85 -15.03 -5.63 26.26
N VAL A 86 -14.33 -4.52 26.04
CA VAL A 86 -13.15 -4.37 25.18
C VAL A 86 -12.00 -5.35 25.46
N LYS A 87 -11.87 -5.93 26.66
CA LYS A 87 -10.75 -6.83 26.98
C LYS A 87 -10.82 -8.17 26.23
N GLU A 88 -11.97 -8.82 26.16
CA GLU A 88 -12.11 -10.12 25.46
C GLU A 88 -12.05 -9.93 23.94
N ILE A 89 -12.79 -8.95 23.40
CA ILE A 89 -12.77 -8.61 21.98
C ILE A 89 -11.36 -8.19 21.54
N ALA A 90 -10.64 -7.38 22.35
CA ALA A 90 -9.25 -7.03 22.08
C ALA A 90 -8.30 -8.24 22.25
N SER A 91 -8.60 -9.18 23.14
CA SER A 91 -7.80 -10.39 23.31
C SER A 91 -7.93 -11.35 22.13
N ASN A 92 -9.15 -11.52 21.61
CA ASN A 92 -9.46 -12.31 20.42
C ASN A 92 -8.87 -11.67 19.17
N ALA A 93 -9.01 -10.35 19.01
CA ALA A 93 -8.35 -9.62 17.92
C ALA A 93 -6.81 -9.75 18.00
N LYS A 94 -6.22 -9.63 19.19
CA LYS A 94 -4.77 -9.80 19.37
C LYS A 94 -4.31 -11.22 19.09
N LEU A 95 -5.10 -12.23 19.46
CA LEU A 95 -4.81 -13.62 19.15
C LEU A 95 -4.92 -13.88 17.65
N ALA A 96 -6.00 -13.42 17.00
CA ALA A 96 -6.19 -13.52 15.55
C ALA A 96 -5.01 -12.90 14.79
N LEU A 97 -4.54 -11.71 15.20
CA LEU A 97 -3.36 -11.07 14.62
C LEU A 97 -2.08 -11.91 14.81
N LYS A 98 -1.89 -12.53 15.98
CA LYS A 98 -0.74 -13.42 16.21
C LYS A 98 -0.82 -14.67 15.33
N VAL A 99 -2.00 -15.28 15.23
CA VAL A 99 -2.26 -16.47 14.40
C VAL A 99 -2.02 -16.15 12.93
N LEU A 100 -2.50 -14.99 12.45
CA LEU A 100 -2.32 -14.55 11.07
C LEU A 100 -0.83 -14.35 10.72
N MET A 101 -0.05 -13.78 11.65
CA MET A 101 1.35 -13.43 11.39
C MET A 101 2.34 -14.56 11.70
N ASN A 102 1.89 -15.64 12.34
CA ASN A 102 2.72 -16.82 12.63
C ASN A 102 3.09 -17.54 11.32
N GLU A 103 4.38 -17.60 11.02
CA GLU A 103 4.91 -18.17 9.78
C GLU A 103 4.57 -19.66 9.59
N LYS A 104 4.41 -20.41 10.68
CA LYS A 104 4.02 -21.83 10.63
C LYS A 104 2.60 -22.07 10.12
N ASN A 105 1.75 -21.05 10.15
CA ASN A 105 0.34 -21.17 9.73
C ASN A 105 0.13 -20.94 8.23
N PHE A 106 1.14 -20.37 7.57
CA PHE A 106 1.09 -20.11 6.13
C PHE A 106 1.11 -21.41 5.33
N LYS A 107 0.28 -21.48 4.29
CA LYS A 107 0.14 -22.61 3.37
C LYS A 107 0.52 -22.20 1.97
N ALA A 108 0.97 -23.15 1.14
CA ALA A 108 1.23 -22.87 -0.26
C ALA A 108 -0.06 -22.42 -0.95
N ALA A 109 0.00 -21.37 -1.76
CA ALA A 109 -1.17 -20.85 -2.45
C ALA A 109 -1.82 -21.92 -3.37
N SER A 110 -1.09 -22.94 -3.81
CA SER A 110 -1.60 -24.07 -4.59
C SER A 110 -2.50 -25.04 -3.81
N GLU A 111 -2.50 -25.01 -2.48
CA GLU A 111 -3.09 -26.06 -1.63
C GLU A 111 -4.31 -25.59 -0.82
N ILE A 112 -4.76 -24.34 -1.02
CA ILE A 112 -5.72 -23.70 -0.10
C ILE A 112 -7.18 -23.73 -0.58
N ASP A 113 -7.46 -24.08 -1.84
CA ASP A 113 -8.79 -23.87 -2.45
C ASP A 113 -9.94 -24.50 -1.66
N SER A 114 -9.75 -25.70 -1.11
CA SER A 114 -10.72 -26.42 -0.29
C SER A 114 -10.72 -26.02 1.19
N LEU A 115 -9.73 -25.23 1.62
CA LEU A 115 -9.52 -24.87 3.03
C LEU A 115 -10.06 -23.49 3.39
N VAL A 116 -10.24 -22.61 2.40
CA VAL A 116 -10.65 -21.23 2.64
C VAL A 116 -12.15 -21.16 2.93
N PRO A 117 -12.57 -20.64 4.11
CA PRO A 117 -13.97 -20.58 4.49
C PRO A 117 -14.72 -19.45 3.77
N ASP A 118 -16.02 -19.64 3.60
CA ASP A 118 -16.94 -18.60 3.14
C ASP A 118 -17.39 -17.71 4.32
N GLN A 119 -16.44 -17.01 4.94
CA GLN A 119 -16.66 -16.14 6.09
C GLN A 119 -15.85 -14.84 5.98
N PRO A 120 -16.24 -13.75 6.67
CA PRO A 120 -15.42 -12.56 6.79
C PRO A 120 -14.05 -12.87 7.42
N GLY A 121 -13.04 -12.09 7.07
CA GLY A 121 -11.74 -12.25 7.69
C GLY A 121 -10.62 -11.39 7.14
N LEU A 122 -9.43 -11.64 7.67
CA LEU A 122 -8.19 -10.95 7.36
C LEU A 122 -7.18 -11.97 6.82
N TYR A 123 -6.39 -11.58 5.81
CA TYR A 123 -5.41 -12.45 5.20
C TYR A 123 -4.08 -11.75 4.93
N CYS A 124 -3.03 -12.56 4.87
CA CYS A 124 -1.65 -12.14 4.65
C CYS A 124 -1.01 -13.05 3.58
N LEU A 125 -0.37 -12.41 2.61
CA LEU A 125 0.36 -13.06 1.52
C LEU A 125 1.85 -12.81 1.71
N ARG A 126 2.65 -13.88 1.62
CA ARG A 126 4.11 -13.86 1.65
C ARG A 126 4.68 -14.50 0.39
N ILE A 127 5.86 -14.08 -0.02
CA ILE A 127 6.62 -14.76 -1.08
C ILE A 127 7.54 -15.83 -0.48
N LYS A 128 7.60 -17.00 -1.10
CA LYS A 128 8.46 -18.12 -0.68
C LYS A 128 9.94 -17.74 -0.74
N ASP A 129 10.39 -17.28 -1.90
CA ASP A 129 11.72 -16.73 -2.12
C ASP A 129 11.62 -15.34 -2.71
N ILE A 130 12.18 -14.33 -2.01
CA ILE A 130 12.18 -12.95 -2.47
C ILE A 130 12.90 -12.77 -3.81
N LYS A 131 13.84 -13.67 -4.15
CA LYS A 131 14.59 -13.66 -5.43
C LYS A 131 13.71 -13.95 -6.64
N ASN A 132 12.49 -14.45 -6.44
CA ASN A 132 11.51 -14.62 -7.53
C ASN A 132 10.86 -13.29 -7.94
N LEU A 133 11.21 -12.20 -7.25
CA LEU A 133 10.98 -10.82 -7.69
C LEU A 133 12.31 -10.18 -8.10
N ASN A 134 12.22 -9.19 -8.98
CA ASN A 134 13.39 -8.54 -9.58
C ASN A 134 13.48 -7.05 -9.24
N GLY A 135 14.68 -6.48 -9.42
CA GLY A 135 14.93 -5.04 -9.34
C GLY A 135 14.52 -4.43 -8.00
N ILE A 136 13.78 -3.31 -8.08
CA ILE A 136 13.37 -2.54 -6.90
C ILE A 136 12.52 -3.34 -5.90
N PHE A 137 11.74 -4.32 -6.38
CA PHE A 137 10.86 -5.12 -5.53
C PHE A 137 11.65 -6.07 -4.62
N LEU A 138 12.67 -6.73 -5.17
CA LEU A 138 13.63 -7.54 -4.40
C LEU A 138 14.39 -6.69 -3.38
N GLN A 139 14.94 -5.56 -3.85
CA GLN A 139 15.74 -4.68 -3.01
C GLN A 139 14.92 -4.13 -1.83
N THR A 140 13.67 -3.76 -2.08
CA THR A 140 12.75 -3.27 -1.03
C THR A 140 12.47 -4.35 0.02
N LEU A 141 12.25 -5.61 -0.38
CA LEU A 141 12.03 -6.69 0.60
C LEU A 141 13.29 -6.99 1.42
N LYS A 142 14.49 -6.92 0.81
CA LYS A 142 15.76 -7.03 1.54
C LYS A 142 15.90 -5.95 2.62
N GLU A 143 15.60 -4.70 2.26
CA GLU A 143 15.65 -3.57 3.19
C GLU A 143 14.63 -3.68 4.32
N ARG A 144 13.42 -4.16 4.00
CA ARG A 144 12.35 -4.37 5.00
C ARG A 144 12.57 -5.57 5.91
N LYS A 145 13.47 -6.49 5.54
CA LYS A 145 13.81 -7.70 6.31
C LYS A 145 12.61 -8.60 6.59
N HIS A 146 11.71 -8.72 5.63
CA HIS A 146 10.58 -9.67 5.64
C HIS A 146 10.16 -10.02 4.22
N ASN A 147 9.31 -11.04 4.06
CA ASN A 147 8.78 -11.50 2.77
C ASN A 147 7.27 -11.23 2.60
N ILE A 148 6.67 -10.34 3.40
CA ILE A 148 5.25 -9.97 3.30
C ILE A 148 4.98 -9.15 2.04
N ILE A 149 4.11 -9.68 1.18
CA ILE A 149 3.73 -9.08 -0.11
C ILE A 149 2.47 -8.25 0.02
N TYR A 150 1.43 -8.76 0.68
CA TYR A 150 0.14 -8.10 0.74
C TYR A 150 -0.62 -8.50 2.00
N ILE A 151 -1.38 -7.56 2.57
CA ILE A 151 -2.34 -7.80 3.64
C ILE A 151 -3.66 -7.21 3.19
N GLY A 152 -4.74 -7.97 3.33
CA GLY A 152 -6.05 -7.54 2.87
C GLY A 152 -7.18 -8.12 3.71
N ILE A 153 -8.36 -7.54 3.51
CA ILE A 153 -9.60 -7.97 4.18
C ILE A 153 -10.61 -8.56 3.22
N ALA A 154 -11.48 -9.39 3.78
CA ALA A 154 -12.70 -9.85 3.19
C ALA A 154 -13.85 -9.53 4.14
N SER A 155 -14.62 -8.48 3.86
CA SER A 155 -15.74 -8.07 4.74
C SER A 155 -16.93 -9.03 4.73
N LYS A 156 -17.02 -9.89 3.71
CA LYS A 156 -18.11 -10.87 3.56
C LYS A 156 -17.62 -12.30 3.50
N SER A 157 -16.59 -12.55 2.67
CA SER A 157 -16.18 -13.91 2.33
C SER A 157 -14.71 -13.96 1.91
N LEU A 158 -13.89 -14.66 2.68
CA LEU A 158 -12.51 -14.99 2.35
C LEU A 158 -12.46 -15.82 1.06
N GLN A 159 -13.39 -16.77 0.89
CA GLN A 159 -13.48 -17.59 -0.32
C GLN A 159 -13.69 -16.73 -1.58
N LYS A 160 -14.60 -15.75 -1.54
CA LYS A 160 -14.87 -14.88 -2.68
C LYS A 160 -13.77 -13.83 -2.87
N ARG A 161 -13.38 -13.14 -1.80
CA ARG A 161 -12.48 -11.99 -1.88
C ARG A 161 -11.02 -12.43 -1.97
N MET A 162 -10.50 -13.13 -0.97
CA MET A 162 -9.09 -13.55 -0.95
C MET A 162 -8.85 -14.60 -2.03
N LEU A 163 -9.53 -15.76 -1.94
CA LEU A 163 -9.26 -16.86 -2.86
C LEU A 163 -9.71 -16.50 -4.28
N GLY A 164 -10.98 -16.18 -4.47
CA GLY A 164 -11.54 -15.88 -5.79
C GLY A 164 -10.88 -14.69 -6.47
N GLN A 165 -11.03 -13.49 -5.90
CA GLN A 165 -10.63 -12.25 -6.58
C GLN A 165 -9.12 -12.01 -6.54
N GLU A 166 -8.47 -12.21 -5.39
CA GLU A 166 -7.04 -11.87 -5.24
C GLU A 166 -6.10 -12.98 -5.73
N LEU A 167 -6.48 -14.26 -5.65
CA LEU A 167 -5.59 -15.39 -5.98
C LEU A 167 -5.99 -16.19 -7.24
N ARG A 168 -7.24 -16.07 -7.71
CA ARG A 168 -7.78 -16.87 -8.84
C ARG A 168 -8.38 -16.03 -9.96
N ALA A 169 -8.18 -14.71 -9.95
CA ALA A 169 -8.71 -13.77 -10.94
C ALA A 169 -10.25 -13.82 -11.14
N ARG A 170 -11.01 -14.35 -10.18
CA ARG A 170 -12.48 -14.45 -10.25
C ARG A 170 -13.13 -13.13 -9.84
N GLY A 171 -13.04 -12.14 -10.73
CA GLY A 171 -13.55 -10.78 -10.52
C GLY A 171 -12.44 -9.76 -10.27
N HIS A 172 -12.67 -8.78 -9.40
CA HIS A 172 -11.79 -7.62 -9.26
C HIS A 172 -10.86 -7.68 -8.04
N GLY A 173 -9.69 -8.30 -8.20
CA GLY A 173 -8.60 -8.30 -7.22
C GLY A 173 -7.70 -7.07 -7.31
N THR A 174 -7.45 -6.40 -6.18
CA THR A 174 -6.50 -5.27 -6.14
C THR A 174 -5.07 -5.77 -6.15
N PHE A 175 -4.77 -6.77 -5.32
CA PHE A 175 -3.48 -7.43 -5.27
C PHE A 175 -3.19 -8.13 -6.59
N PHE A 176 -4.15 -8.86 -7.16
CA PHE A 176 -3.95 -9.57 -8.43
C PHE A 176 -3.46 -8.63 -9.54
N ARG A 177 -4.09 -7.47 -9.68
CA ARG A 177 -3.68 -6.45 -10.67
C ARG A 177 -2.34 -5.80 -10.36
N SER A 178 -2.02 -5.60 -9.09
CA SER A 178 -0.70 -5.10 -8.67
C SER A 178 0.40 -6.10 -9.02
N LEU A 179 0.19 -7.37 -8.69
CA LEU A 179 1.15 -8.43 -8.99
C LEU A 179 1.34 -8.60 -10.49
N GLY A 180 0.26 -8.69 -11.28
CA GLY A 180 0.40 -8.83 -12.74
C GLY A 180 1.23 -7.70 -13.36
N ALA A 181 1.03 -6.45 -12.91
CA ALA A 181 1.82 -5.32 -13.38
C ALA A 181 3.30 -5.43 -12.98
N VAL A 182 3.59 -5.90 -11.77
CA VAL A 182 4.94 -6.16 -11.24
C VAL A 182 5.65 -7.27 -12.04
N LEU A 183 4.92 -8.30 -12.45
CA LEU A 183 5.43 -9.40 -13.27
C LEU A 183 5.60 -9.03 -14.75
N GLY A 184 5.21 -7.81 -15.15
CA GLY A 184 5.39 -7.31 -16.52
C GLY A 184 4.16 -7.40 -17.42
N PHE A 185 3.08 -8.07 -16.97
CA PHE A 185 1.84 -8.16 -17.74
C PHE A 185 1.17 -6.80 -17.89
N ARG A 186 0.40 -6.63 -18.98
CA ARG A 186 -0.33 -5.40 -19.30
C ARG A 186 -1.78 -5.72 -19.62
N PRO A 187 -2.73 -4.87 -19.23
CA PRO A 187 -4.14 -5.11 -19.53
C PRO A 187 -4.43 -4.97 -21.02
N GLN A 188 -5.56 -5.51 -21.45
CA GLN A 188 -6.05 -5.30 -22.81
C GLN A 188 -6.36 -3.82 -23.05
N THR A 189 -5.88 -3.30 -24.18
CA THR A 189 -6.07 -1.90 -24.58
C THR A 189 -7.55 -1.54 -24.67
N GLY A 190 -7.94 -0.40 -24.10
CA GLY A 190 -9.34 0.07 -24.13
C GLY A 190 -10.32 -0.75 -23.28
N SER A 191 -9.88 -1.73 -22.48
CA SER A 191 -10.75 -2.53 -21.60
C SER A 191 -11.57 -1.72 -20.57
N LEU A 192 -11.19 -0.47 -20.34
CA LEU A 192 -11.88 0.48 -19.47
C LEU A 192 -12.65 1.57 -20.24
N LYS A 193 -12.61 1.61 -21.58
CA LYS A 193 -13.17 2.71 -22.39
C LYS A 193 -14.60 3.07 -22.00
N ASP A 194 -15.46 2.07 -21.87
CA ASP A 194 -16.89 2.24 -21.56
C ASP A 194 -17.22 1.97 -20.08
N LYS A 195 -16.20 1.81 -19.22
CA LYS A 195 -16.39 1.53 -17.79
C LYS A 195 -16.47 2.81 -16.98
N VAL A 196 -17.48 2.90 -16.11
CA VAL A 196 -17.58 3.97 -15.09
C VAL A 196 -16.38 3.93 -14.15
N ASN A 197 -15.98 2.73 -13.70
CA ASN A 197 -14.81 2.56 -12.86
C ASN A 197 -13.54 2.35 -13.69
N LYS A 198 -12.71 3.39 -13.79
CA LYS A 198 -11.44 3.40 -14.54
C LYS A 198 -10.25 2.76 -13.78
N ASN A 199 -10.49 2.05 -12.68
CA ASN A 199 -9.43 1.41 -11.87
C ASN A 199 -9.36 -0.12 -12.03
N ASN A 200 -10.42 -0.74 -12.56
CA ASN A 200 -10.59 -2.19 -12.61
C ASN A 200 -10.22 -2.75 -13.99
N TYR A 201 -9.03 -2.41 -14.49
CA TYR A 201 -8.53 -3.04 -15.71
C TYR A 201 -8.39 -4.55 -15.53
N VAL A 202 -8.45 -5.29 -16.64
CA VAL A 202 -8.33 -6.75 -16.66
C VAL A 202 -7.18 -7.15 -17.58
N PHE A 203 -6.47 -8.21 -17.22
CA PHE A 203 -5.53 -8.86 -18.12
C PHE A 203 -6.25 -9.85 -19.02
N SER A 204 -5.60 -10.28 -20.10
CA SER A 204 -6.12 -11.33 -20.96
C SER A 204 -6.30 -12.64 -20.17
N LYS A 205 -7.03 -13.61 -20.73
CA LYS A 205 -7.19 -14.92 -20.09
C LYS A 205 -5.82 -15.61 -19.91
N ASP A 206 -4.99 -15.60 -20.94
CA ASP A 206 -3.67 -16.26 -20.91
C ASP A 206 -2.72 -15.60 -19.91
N ASP A 207 -2.77 -14.26 -19.77
CA ASP A 207 -2.02 -13.55 -18.73
C ASP A 207 -2.55 -13.89 -17.34
N ASN A 208 -3.88 -13.98 -17.15
CA ASN A 208 -4.45 -14.37 -15.87
C ASN A 208 -3.99 -15.78 -15.47
N ASP A 209 -3.99 -16.73 -16.40
CA ASP A 209 -3.55 -18.11 -16.16
C ASP A 209 -2.07 -18.14 -15.76
N GLN A 210 -1.20 -17.36 -16.42
CA GLN A 210 0.22 -17.24 -16.05
C GLN A 210 0.43 -16.57 -14.68
N ILE A 211 -0.34 -15.53 -14.34
CA ILE A 211 -0.26 -14.88 -13.02
C ILE A 211 -0.73 -15.84 -11.92
N ILE A 212 -1.81 -16.60 -12.15
CA ILE A 212 -2.31 -17.60 -11.21
C ILE A 212 -1.27 -18.70 -10.98
N GLU A 213 -0.64 -19.18 -12.04
CA GLU A 213 0.43 -20.18 -11.93
C GLU A 213 1.61 -19.63 -11.13
N TRP A 214 2.03 -18.40 -11.41
CA TRP A 214 3.07 -17.75 -10.63
C TRP A 214 2.68 -17.62 -9.15
N ILE A 215 1.43 -17.25 -8.85
CA ILE A 215 0.92 -17.18 -7.46
C ILE A 215 1.05 -18.54 -6.77
N ASN A 216 0.59 -19.62 -7.41
CA ASN A 216 0.60 -20.97 -6.86
C ASN A 216 2.03 -21.46 -6.57
N GLN A 217 2.95 -21.18 -7.48
CA GLN A 217 4.35 -21.55 -7.34
C GLN A 217 5.06 -20.74 -6.25
N ASN A 218 4.78 -19.44 -6.13
CA ASN A 218 5.65 -18.51 -5.40
C ASN A 218 5.09 -17.99 -4.08
N LEU A 219 3.78 -18.11 -3.82
CA LEU A 219 3.16 -17.48 -2.66
C LEU A 219 2.77 -18.46 -1.55
N LEU A 220 2.80 -17.90 -0.35
CA LEU A 220 2.32 -18.46 0.88
C LEU A 220 1.18 -17.59 1.40
N VAL A 221 0.12 -18.22 1.90
CA VAL A 221 -1.11 -17.56 2.33
C VAL A 221 -1.48 -18.00 3.73
N ASN A 222 -1.88 -17.05 4.56
CA ASN A 222 -2.55 -17.33 5.82
C ASN A 222 -3.77 -16.42 5.97
N TRP A 223 -4.78 -16.90 6.67
CA TRP A 223 -6.01 -16.16 6.95
C TRP A 223 -6.53 -16.46 8.34
N VAL A 224 -7.33 -15.53 8.86
CA VAL A 224 -8.11 -15.71 10.08
C VAL A 224 -9.54 -15.25 9.81
N ALA A 225 -10.51 -16.08 10.18
CA ALA A 225 -11.91 -15.70 10.16
C ALA A 225 -12.17 -14.73 11.33
N MET A 226 -12.79 -13.60 11.03
CA MET A 226 -13.18 -12.58 11.99
C MET A 226 -14.14 -11.62 11.31
N ASP A 227 -15.15 -11.14 12.02
CA ASP A 227 -16.23 -10.25 11.55
C ASP A 227 -16.12 -8.83 12.14
N GLU A 228 -15.61 -8.71 13.37
CA GLU A 228 -15.41 -7.43 14.05
C GLU A 228 -13.98 -6.90 13.97
N GLY A 229 -13.83 -5.58 13.85
CA GLY A 229 -12.53 -4.89 13.96
C GLY A 229 -11.53 -5.15 12.81
N ILE A 230 -11.97 -5.82 11.73
CA ILE A 230 -11.10 -6.25 10.63
C ILE A 230 -10.38 -5.07 9.95
N GLN A 231 -11.08 -3.95 9.70
CA GLN A 231 -10.49 -2.77 9.05
C GLN A 231 -9.40 -2.14 9.92
N THR A 232 -9.63 -2.06 11.24
CA THR A 232 -8.65 -1.55 12.21
C THR A 232 -7.44 -2.47 12.27
N ALA A 233 -7.66 -3.79 12.28
CA ALA A 233 -6.63 -4.82 12.28
C ALA A 233 -5.77 -4.77 11.01
N GLU A 234 -6.40 -4.72 9.83
CA GLU A 234 -5.73 -4.57 8.53
C GLU A 234 -4.84 -3.33 8.51
N LYS A 235 -5.41 -2.17 8.83
CA LYS A 235 -4.69 -0.91 8.85
C LYS A 235 -3.52 -0.92 9.82
N HIS A 236 -3.69 -1.51 10.99
CA HIS A 236 -2.61 -1.69 11.95
C HIS A 236 -1.46 -2.53 11.35
N LEU A 237 -1.79 -3.69 10.76
CA LEU A 237 -0.78 -4.57 10.17
C LEU A 237 -0.09 -3.96 8.96
N ILE A 238 -0.84 -3.35 8.04
CA ILE A 238 -0.27 -2.67 6.86
C ILE A 238 0.71 -1.59 7.31
N ARG A 239 0.34 -0.77 8.29
CA ARG A 239 1.23 0.30 8.79
C ARG A 239 2.46 -0.24 9.49
N LYS A 240 2.29 -1.32 10.27
CA LYS A 240 3.36 -1.95 11.05
C LYS A 240 4.37 -2.65 10.15
N HIS A 241 3.89 -3.39 9.16
CA HIS A 241 4.74 -4.25 8.34
C HIS A 241 5.11 -3.63 7.00
N SER A 242 4.39 -2.62 6.51
CA SER A 242 4.59 -2.08 5.16
C SER A 242 4.70 -3.20 4.11
N PRO A 243 3.63 -3.96 3.83
CA PRO A 243 3.67 -4.99 2.79
C PRO A 243 4.10 -4.42 1.44
N LEU A 244 4.73 -5.23 0.60
CA LEU A 244 5.29 -4.75 -0.68
C LEU A 244 4.25 -4.10 -1.59
N LEU A 245 3.04 -4.67 -1.69
CA LEU A 245 2.04 -4.33 -2.70
C LEU A 245 0.80 -3.60 -2.18
N ASN A 246 0.74 -3.31 -0.87
CA ASN A 246 -0.29 -2.41 -0.34
C ASN A 246 0.09 -0.96 -0.68
N ILE A 247 -0.80 -0.22 -1.35
CA ILE A 247 -0.62 1.22 -1.60
C ILE A 247 -1.38 2.03 -0.53
N ALA A 248 -2.64 1.71 -0.31
CA ALA A 248 -3.46 2.35 0.72
C ALA A 248 -3.00 1.94 2.12
N ASP A 249 -3.03 2.90 3.06
CA ASP A 249 -2.61 2.77 4.47
C ASP A 249 -1.17 2.32 4.73
N ASN A 250 -0.40 2.00 3.69
CA ASN A 250 1.02 1.68 3.79
C ASN A 250 1.81 2.92 4.20
N THR A 251 2.70 2.78 5.19
CA THR A 251 3.56 3.89 5.64
C THR A 251 4.75 4.09 4.70
N MET A 252 5.04 3.11 3.84
CA MET A 252 6.12 3.13 2.86
C MET A 252 5.66 2.52 1.53
N PRO A 253 4.64 3.08 0.82
CA PRO A 253 4.23 2.55 -0.48
C PRO A 253 5.34 2.75 -1.53
N LEU A 254 5.50 1.81 -2.46
CA LEU A 254 6.51 1.92 -3.53
C LEU A 254 5.98 2.82 -4.65
N THR A 255 6.75 3.83 -5.02
CA THR A 255 6.42 4.73 -6.14
C THR A 255 6.33 3.95 -7.44
N GLU A 256 7.22 2.99 -7.65
CA GLU A 256 7.29 2.16 -8.86
C GLU A 256 6.00 1.34 -9.04
N LEU A 257 5.43 0.84 -7.95
CA LEU A 257 4.14 0.16 -7.98
C LEU A 257 3.01 1.10 -8.40
N VAL A 258 2.99 2.33 -7.88
CA VAL A 258 1.99 3.34 -8.25
C VAL A 258 2.08 3.66 -9.75
N LEU A 259 3.29 3.89 -10.26
CA LEU A 259 3.56 4.18 -11.67
C LEU A 259 3.19 3.01 -12.59
N LEU A 260 3.49 1.77 -12.20
CA LEU A 260 3.07 0.58 -12.94
C LEU A 260 1.55 0.47 -13.03
N ARG A 261 0.85 0.70 -11.91
CA ARG A 261 -0.62 0.69 -11.85
C ARG A 261 -1.22 1.82 -12.69
N GLU A 262 -0.61 2.99 -12.73
CA GLU A 262 -0.99 4.12 -13.60
C GLU A 262 -0.81 3.79 -15.08
N THR A 263 0.33 3.20 -15.43
CA THR A 263 0.62 2.78 -16.80
C THR A 263 -0.40 1.76 -17.29
N CYS A 264 -0.73 0.76 -16.48
CA CYS A 264 -1.78 -0.19 -16.81
C CYS A 264 -3.15 0.48 -17.00
N ARG A 265 -3.51 1.45 -16.15
CA ARG A 265 -4.75 2.21 -16.33
C ARG A 265 -4.76 3.00 -17.65
N LYS A 266 -3.64 3.61 -18.03
CA LYS A 266 -3.52 4.36 -19.30
C LYS A 266 -3.69 3.44 -20.50
N ILE A 267 -3.03 2.28 -20.51
CA ILE A 267 -3.17 1.28 -21.58
C ILE A 267 -4.62 0.81 -21.69
N ALA A 268 -5.26 0.53 -20.55
CA ALA A 268 -6.63 0.05 -20.51
C ALA A 268 -7.69 1.12 -20.83
N SER A 269 -7.36 2.42 -20.74
CA SER A 269 -8.33 3.52 -20.97
C SER A 269 -8.65 3.68 -22.45
#